data_AF-A0A444Z3X4-F1
#
_entry.id   AF-A0A444Z3X4-F1
#
_cell.length_a   1.000
_cell.length_b   1.000
_cell.length_c   1.000
_cell.angle_alpha   90.00
_cell.angle_beta   90.00
_cell.angle_gamma   90.00
#
_symmetry.space_group_name_H-M   'P 1'
#
loop_
_entity.id
_entity.type
_entity.pdbx_description
1 polymer ?
#
loop_
_entity_poly.entity_id
_entity_poly.type
_entity_poly.pdbx_seq_one_letter_code
_entity_poly.pdbx_strand_id
1 'polypeptide(L)'
;MDEQINGFERTIKEILPKGLSKEAVEKHVSESLFLVSSGVNDHFKNGTFRGSRKFASYLIKEFKIRLLILYNLGARKFFVNNVPPAGCFPSITLHSKPIGKCSEKMNKQISFYNKKLLILLHELQTQLPGFTFVHSDLNKSIMEISENPHKYGIVEASKPCCLGNINGNDLCANRNTYLFFDDHPTERVNQIYAKKCFIDHAICTPRINIRRFL
;
A
#
# COMPACT_ATOMS: atom_id res chain seq x y z
N MET A 1 -3.11 9.22 -7.99
CA MET A 1 -3.54 9.86 -6.72
C MET A 1 -4.20 11.21 -6.99
N ASP A 2 -3.74 12.00 -7.96
CA ASP A 2 -4.29 13.34 -8.21
C ASP A 2 -5.79 13.33 -8.54
N GLU A 3 -6.25 12.40 -9.38
CA GLU A 3 -7.69 12.24 -9.66
C GLU A 3 -8.51 11.87 -8.41
N GLN A 4 -7.98 10.98 -7.56
CA GLN A 4 -8.63 10.62 -6.30
C GLN A 4 -8.72 11.82 -5.34
N ILE A 5 -7.66 12.65 -5.27
CA ILE A 5 -7.64 13.87 -4.46
C ILE A 5 -8.64 14.89 -5.02
N ASN A 6 -8.70 15.10 -6.33
CA ASN A 6 -9.66 16.02 -6.95
C ASN A 6 -11.11 15.58 -6.67
N GLY A 7 -11.39 14.27 -6.74
CA GLY A 7 -12.70 13.73 -6.37
C GLY A 7 -13.03 13.96 -4.89
N PHE A 8 -12.05 13.82 -4.00
CA PHE A 8 -12.21 14.09 -2.58
C PHE A 8 -12.43 15.58 -2.29
N GLU A 9 -11.66 16.46 -2.91
CA GLU A 9 -11.83 17.91 -2.81
C GLU A 9 -13.24 18.34 -3.25
N ARG A 10 -13.71 17.80 -4.38
CA ARG A 10 -15.08 18.02 -4.85
C ARG A 10 -16.12 17.53 -3.83
N THR A 11 -15.86 16.39 -3.20
CA THR A 11 -16.75 15.84 -2.17
C THR A 11 -16.89 16.81 -0.98
N ILE A 12 -15.77 17.37 -0.50
CA ILE A 12 -15.76 18.33 0.61
C ILE A 12 -16.43 19.65 0.23
N LYS A 13 -16.18 20.15 -0.99
CA LYS A 13 -16.63 21.49 -1.41
C LYS A 13 -18.06 21.53 -1.94
N GLU A 14 -18.52 20.47 -2.59
CA GLU A 14 -19.79 20.48 -3.33
C GLU A 14 -20.83 19.49 -2.81
N ILE A 15 -20.40 18.37 -2.23
CA ILE A 15 -21.32 17.26 -1.90
C ILE A 15 -21.72 17.33 -0.43
N LEU A 16 -20.76 17.26 0.49
CA LEU A 16 -21.05 17.26 1.93
C LEU A 16 -21.79 18.53 2.40
N PRO A 17 -21.50 19.75 1.90
CA PRO A 17 -22.21 20.96 2.31
C PRO A 17 -23.69 21.00 1.92
N LYS A 18 -24.18 20.08 1.08
CA LYS A 18 -25.61 19.97 0.77
C LYS A 18 -26.45 19.40 1.92
N GLY A 19 -25.82 18.72 2.87
CA GLY A 19 -26.49 18.08 4.01
C GLY A 19 -25.85 18.35 5.37
N LEU A 20 -24.69 19.00 5.42
CA LEU A 20 -23.92 19.26 6.64
C LEU A 20 -23.53 20.74 6.73
N SER A 21 -23.49 21.28 7.95
CA SER A 21 -22.87 22.59 8.18
C SER A 21 -21.36 22.52 7.90
N LYS A 22 -20.72 23.67 7.70
CA LYS A 22 -19.27 23.74 7.50
C LYS A 22 -18.50 23.07 8.64
N GLU A 23 -18.89 23.32 9.88
CA GLU A 23 -18.27 22.74 11.08
C GLU A 23 -18.45 21.22 11.13
N ALA A 24 -19.63 20.73 10.71
CA ALA A 24 -19.90 19.30 10.63
C ALA A 24 -19.06 18.62 9.53
N VAL A 25 -18.82 19.28 8.40
CA VAL A 25 -17.91 18.78 7.34
C VAL A 25 -16.47 18.73 7.86
N GLU A 26 -15.98 19.82 8.45
CA GLU A 26 -14.63 19.90 9.01
C GLU A 26 -14.40 18.80 10.07
N LYS A 27 -15.36 18.63 10.98
CA LYS A 27 -15.33 17.56 11.98
C LYS A 27 -15.30 16.18 11.33
N HIS A 28 -16.24 15.90 10.41
CA HIS A 28 -16.34 14.61 9.72
C HIS A 28 -15.04 14.23 9.01
N VAL A 29 -14.45 15.18 8.29
CA VAL A 29 -13.17 14.98 7.59
C VAL A 29 -12.02 14.76 8.57
N SER A 30 -11.92 15.57 9.62
CA SER A 30 -10.83 15.45 10.61
C SER A 30 -10.89 14.15 11.43
N GLU A 31 -12.09 13.61 11.67
CA GLU A 31 -12.30 12.38 12.42
C GLU A 31 -12.15 11.12 11.57
N SER A 32 -12.28 11.23 10.24
CA SER A 32 -12.16 10.13 9.28
C SER A 32 -10.74 9.59 9.15
N LEU A 33 -10.64 8.30 8.80
CA LEU A 33 -9.37 7.62 8.50
C LEU A 33 -9.09 7.61 6.98
N PHE A 34 -7.93 8.11 6.59
CA PHE A 34 -7.49 8.18 5.20
C PHE A 34 -6.53 7.05 4.88
N LEU A 35 -7.01 6.01 4.19
CA LEU A 35 -6.17 4.92 3.72
C LEU A 35 -5.45 5.33 2.42
N VAL A 36 -4.12 5.38 2.49
CA VAL A 36 -3.24 5.73 1.37
C VAL A 36 -2.34 4.54 1.06
N SER A 37 -2.51 3.95 -0.12
CA SER A 37 -1.71 2.83 -0.61
C SER A 37 -1.35 3.09 -2.07
N SER A 38 -0.16 3.63 -2.30
CA SER A 38 0.30 4.07 -3.63
C SER A 38 1.82 3.93 -3.74
N GLY A 39 2.33 3.94 -4.97
CA GLY A 39 3.78 4.01 -5.24
C GLY A 39 4.34 2.81 -5.99
N VAL A 40 3.72 1.63 -5.88
CA VAL A 40 4.24 0.42 -6.53
C VAL A 40 4.29 0.58 -8.06
N ASN A 41 3.23 1.12 -8.67
CA ASN A 41 3.16 1.33 -10.12
C ASN A 41 4.19 2.37 -10.61
N ASP A 42 4.54 3.36 -9.80
CA ASP A 42 5.47 4.43 -10.20
C ASP A 42 6.88 3.89 -10.46
N HIS A 43 7.23 2.79 -9.79
CA HIS A 43 8.50 2.11 -10.00
C HIS A 43 8.60 1.40 -11.36
N PHE A 44 7.53 1.34 -12.14
CA PHE A 44 7.46 0.68 -13.44
C PHE A 44 7.15 1.68 -14.57
N LYS A 45 7.74 1.45 -15.75
CA LYS A 45 7.33 2.10 -17.01
C LYS A 45 7.39 1.06 -18.11
N ASN A 46 6.29 0.88 -18.84
CA ASN A 46 6.17 -0.13 -19.90
C ASN A 46 6.62 -1.52 -19.39
N GLY A 47 6.21 -1.89 -18.17
CA GLY A 47 6.60 -3.16 -17.51
C GLY A 47 8.05 -3.22 -17.01
N THR A 48 8.90 -2.22 -17.29
CA THR A 48 10.30 -2.20 -16.86
C THR A 48 10.48 -1.44 -15.55
N PHE A 49 11.20 -2.03 -14.60
CA PHE A 49 11.56 -1.36 -13.35
C PHE A 49 12.52 -0.19 -13.58
N ARG A 50 12.16 0.99 -13.08
CA ARG A 50 12.94 2.25 -13.17
C ARG A 50 13.44 2.76 -11.82
N GLY A 51 13.28 1.97 -10.76
CA GLY A 51 13.68 2.38 -9.42
C GLY A 51 15.17 2.64 -9.32
N SER A 52 15.51 3.89 -9.03
CA SER A 52 16.82 4.32 -8.56
C SER A 52 16.64 5.10 -7.27
N ARG A 53 17.70 5.28 -6.48
CA ARG A 53 17.63 6.13 -5.27
C ARG A 53 17.20 7.58 -5.58
N LYS A 54 17.62 8.12 -6.74
CA LYS A 54 17.23 9.46 -7.20
C LYS A 54 15.73 9.50 -7.49
N PHE A 55 15.22 8.51 -8.22
CA PHE A 55 13.80 8.41 -8.53
C PHE A 55 12.94 8.14 -7.29
N ALA A 56 13.38 7.27 -6.38
CA ALA A 56 12.72 7.06 -5.08
C ALA A 56 12.63 8.37 -4.27
N SER A 57 13.70 9.16 -4.27
CA SER A 57 13.70 10.47 -3.59
C SER A 57 12.75 11.47 -4.26
N TYR A 58 12.60 11.42 -5.58
CA TYR A 58 11.60 12.19 -6.31
C TYR A 58 10.18 11.75 -5.92
N LEU A 59 9.88 10.44 -5.95
CA LEU A 59 8.57 9.92 -5.56
C LEU A 59 8.19 10.28 -4.12
N ILE A 60 9.14 10.28 -3.18
CA ILE A 60 8.88 10.71 -1.79
C ILE A 60 8.49 12.19 -1.72
N LYS A 61 9.10 13.06 -2.54
CA LYS A 61 8.72 14.48 -2.63
C LYS A 61 7.32 14.64 -3.20
N GLU A 62 7.02 13.92 -4.28
CA GLU A 62 5.67 13.94 -4.88
C GLU A 62 4.62 13.42 -3.89
N PHE A 63 4.91 12.34 -3.17
CA PHE A 63 4.02 11.78 -2.15
C PHE A 63 3.80 12.76 -0.99
N LYS A 64 4.85 13.45 -0.52
CA LYS A 64 4.74 14.53 0.47
C LYS A 64 3.74 15.60 0.03
N ILE A 65 3.84 16.07 -1.22
CA ILE A 65 2.95 17.09 -1.78
C ILE A 65 1.48 16.64 -1.68
N ARG A 66 1.18 15.38 -2.04
CA ARG A 66 -0.20 14.87 -1.99
C ARG A 66 -0.72 14.68 -0.56
N LEU A 67 0.12 14.23 0.37
CA LEU A 67 -0.25 14.20 1.78
C LEU A 67 -0.55 15.61 2.33
N LEU A 68 0.23 16.61 1.92
CA LEU A 68 -0.01 18.01 2.30
C LEU A 68 -1.32 18.55 1.71
N ILE A 69 -1.65 18.19 0.46
CA ILE A 69 -2.95 18.57 -0.14
C ILE A 69 -4.11 17.95 0.66
N LEU A 70 -4.05 16.64 0.95
CA LEU A 70 -5.06 15.96 1.77
C LEU A 70 -5.18 16.61 3.16
N TYR A 71 -4.05 16.92 3.80
CA TYR A 71 -4.03 17.60 5.08
C TYR A 71 -4.67 18.99 5.02
N ASN A 72 -4.38 19.77 3.97
CA ASN A 72 -4.98 21.10 3.75
C ASN A 72 -6.48 21.01 3.46
N LEU A 73 -6.96 19.89 2.93
CA LEU A 73 -8.38 19.58 2.77
C LEU A 73 -9.05 19.09 4.07
N GLY A 74 -8.32 19.01 5.18
CA GLY A 74 -8.85 18.68 6.51
C GLY A 74 -8.47 17.30 7.03
N ALA A 75 -7.82 16.44 6.24
CA ALA A 75 -7.44 15.11 6.69
C ALA A 75 -6.43 15.17 7.85
N ARG A 76 -6.64 14.35 8.88
CA ARG A 76 -5.79 14.33 10.09
C ARG A 76 -5.27 12.93 10.45
N LYS A 77 -6.03 11.87 10.17
CA LYS A 77 -5.67 10.49 10.53
C LYS A 77 -5.35 9.71 9.26
N PHE A 78 -4.11 9.30 9.09
CA PHE A 78 -3.65 8.59 7.90
C PHE A 78 -3.30 7.13 8.21
N PHE A 79 -3.73 6.22 7.35
CA PHE A 79 -3.23 4.85 7.32
C PHE A 79 -2.42 4.70 6.04
N VAL A 80 -1.11 4.48 6.15
CA VAL A 80 -0.21 4.53 5.00
C VAL A 80 0.48 3.18 4.81
N ASN A 81 0.19 2.52 3.69
CA ASN A 81 0.94 1.35 3.26
C ASN A 81 2.27 1.77 2.64
N ASN A 82 3.34 1.07 3.01
CA ASN A 82 4.57 1.12 2.25
C ASN A 82 4.48 0.23 0.99
N VAL A 83 5.48 0.35 0.11
CA VAL A 83 5.46 -0.36 -1.17
C VAL A 83 5.81 -1.84 -0.96
N PRO A 84 4.99 -2.80 -1.44
CA PRO A 84 5.25 -4.24 -1.33
C PRO A 84 6.57 -4.64 -2.05
N PRO A 85 7.13 -5.84 -1.80
CA PRO A 85 8.38 -6.26 -2.41
C PRO A 85 8.14 -6.65 -3.88
N ALA A 86 8.04 -5.66 -4.75
CA ALA A 86 7.63 -5.90 -6.13
C ALA A 86 8.62 -6.82 -6.87
N GLY A 87 9.86 -6.98 -6.38
CA GLY A 87 10.83 -7.97 -6.87
C GLY A 87 10.31 -9.40 -6.85
N CYS A 88 9.30 -9.69 -6.04
CA CYS A 88 8.67 -10.99 -5.90
C CYS A 88 7.44 -11.18 -6.79
N PHE A 89 6.98 -10.13 -7.49
CA PHE A 89 5.76 -10.20 -8.28
C PHE A 89 5.91 -11.17 -9.46
N PRO A 90 4.86 -11.91 -9.85
CA PRO A 90 4.90 -12.84 -10.97
C PRO A 90 5.41 -12.23 -12.26
N SER A 91 4.99 -11.01 -12.60
CA SER A 91 5.48 -10.27 -13.78
C SER A 91 7.00 -10.12 -13.77
N ILE A 92 7.61 -10.02 -12.60
CA ILE A 92 9.06 -9.85 -12.47
C ILE A 92 9.76 -11.19 -12.42
N THR A 93 9.28 -12.15 -11.64
CA THR A 93 9.94 -13.44 -11.45
C THR A 93 9.87 -14.30 -12.72
N LEU A 94 8.77 -14.24 -13.48
CA LEU A 94 8.62 -14.97 -14.76
C LEU A 94 9.49 -14.39 -15.88
N HIS A 95 9.62 -13.06 -15.95
CA HIS A 95 10.42 -12.39 -17.01
C HIS A 95 11.91 -12.33 -16.70
N SER A 96 12.29 -11.94 -15.47
CA SER A 96 13.68 -11.68 -15.12
C SER A 96 14.44 -12.92 -14.62
N LYS A 97 13.73 -14.03 -14.32
CA LYS A 97 14.29 -15.30 -13.81
C LYS A 97 15.43 -15.08 -12.81
N PRO A 98 15.14 -14.39 -11.68
CA PRO A 98 16.18 -14.02 -10.73
C PRO A 98 16.88 -15.25 -10.16
N ILE A 99 18.14 -15.08 -9.73
CA ILE A 99 18.82 -16.08 -8.90
C ILE A 99 18.16 -16.02 -7.52
N GLY A 100 17.20 -16.93 -7.27
CA GLY A 100 16.40 -16.98 -6.05
C GLY A 100 14.91 -16.75 -6.30
N LYS A 101 14.15 -16.46 -5.23
CA LYS A 101 12.68 -16.30 -5.29
C LYS A 101 12.23 -14.93 -5.81
N CYS A 102 13.05 -13.88 -5.63
CA CYS A 102 12.71 -12.50 -5.95
C CYS A 102 13.91 -11.75 -6.55
N SER A 103 13.65 -10.63 -7.23
CA SER A 103 14.69 -9.69 -7.67
C SER A 103 15.21 -8.84 -6.51
N GLU A 104 16.32 -9.25 -5.90
CA GLU A 104 16.94 -8.54 -4.77
C GLU A 104 17.39 -7.12 -5.11
N LYS A 105 17.90 -6.92 -6.34
CA LYS A 105 18.26 -5.58 -6.85
C LYS A 105 17.05 -4.64 -6.77
N MET A 106 15.87 -5.14 -7.13
CA MET A 106 14.63 -4.37 -7.14
C MET A 106 14.12 -4.10 -5.73
N ASN A 107 14.06 -5.14 -4.90
CA ASN A 107 13.64 -5.05 -3.50
C ASN A 107 14.54 -4.10 -2.69
N LYS A 108 15.85 -4.02 -3.00
CA LYS A 108 16.77 -3.05 -2.38
C LYS A 108 16.40 -1.59 -2.68
N GLN A 109 15.92 -1.28 -3.88
CA GLN A 109 15.49 0.08 -4.23
C GLN A 109 14.13 0.41 -3.59
N ILE A 110 13.22 -0.56 -3.52
CA ILE A 110 11.93 -0.42 -2.83
C ILE A 110 12.16 -0.20 -1.32
N SER A 111 13.05 -0.97 -0.70
CA SER A 111 13.42 -0.78 0.70
C SER A 111 13.97 0.62 0.98
N PHE A 112 14.74 1.19 0.05
CA PHE A 112 15.21 2.57 0.15
C PHE A 112 14.06 3.59 0.12
N TYR A 113 13.06 3.41 -0.74
CA TYR A 113 11.85 4.23 -0.74
C TYR A 113 11.08 4.09 0.58
N ASN A 114 10.81 2.86 1.03
CA ASN A 114 10.03 2.59 2.24
C ASN A 114 10.68 3.19 3.50
N LYS A 115 12.02 3.16 3.60
CA LYS A 115 12.74 3.83 4.70
C LYS A 115 12.51 5.35 4.69
N LYS A 116 12.57 5.98 3.51
CA LYS A 116 12.30 7.42 3.36
C LYS A 116 10.84 7.78 3.63
N LEU A 117 9.90 6.90 3.27
CA LEU A 117 8.48 7.09 3.55
C LEU A 117 8.24 7.18 5.05
N LEU A 118 8.80 6.26 5.85
CA LEU A 118 8.63 6.31 7.30
C LEU A 118 9.23 7.58 7.92
N ILE A 119 10.41 8.01 7.45
CA ILE A 119 11.02 9.29 7.86
C ILE A 119 10.08 10.46 7.55
N LEU A 120 9.57 10.53 6.32
CA LEU A 120 8.62 11.57 5.90
C LEU A 120 7.37 11.61 6.80
N LEU A 121 6.79 10.45 7.13
CA LEU A 121 5.60 10.40 7.98
C LEU A 121 5.88 10.94 9.38
N HIS A 122 7.03 10.62 9.96
CA HIS A 122 7.47 11.19 11.24
C HIS A 122 7.73 12.70 11.15
N GLU A 123 8.36 13.18 10.06
CA GLU A 123 8.54 14.63 9.81
C GLU A 123 7.20 15.36 9.72
N LEU A 124 6.21 14.80 9.03
CA LEU A 124 4.88 15.41 8.91
C LEU A 124 4.16 15.44 10.28
N GLN A 125 4.26 14.36 11.07
CA GLN A 125 3.66 14.32 12.40
C GLN A 125 4.27 15.35 13.36
N THR A 126 5.56 15.69 13.22
CA THR A 126 6.18 16.74 14.05
C THR A 126 5.88 18.16 13.56
N GLN A 127 5.66 18.34 12.26
CA GLN A 127 5.45 19.66 11.65
C GLN A 127 3.97 20.08 11.57
N LEU A 128 3.05 19.13 11.51
CA LEU A 128 1.64 19.39 11.22
C LEU A 128 0.74 19.09 12.43
N PRO A 129 0.13 20.10 13.06
CA PRO A 129 -0.78 19.91 14.17
C PRO A 129 -1.92 18.94 13.85
N GLY A 130 -2.08 17.92 14.71
CA GLY A 130 -3.13 16.91 14.55
C GLY A 130 -2.91 15.90 13.43
N PHE A 131 -1.79 15.99 12.68
CA PHE A 131 -1.41 14.92 11.76
C PHE A 131 -1.00 13.69 12.58
N THR A 132 -1.73 12.60 12.40
CA THR A 132 -1.42 11.30 12.97
C THR A 132 -1.38 10.28 11.86
N PHE A 133 -0.49 9.30 11.98
CA PHE A 133 -0.41 8.25 11.00
C PHE A 133 -0.23 6.88 11.63
N VAL A 134 -0.66 5.87 10.90
CA VAL A 134 -0.27 4.48 11.10
C VAL A 134 0.46 4.03 9.86
N HIS A 135 1.69 3.59 10.05
CA HIS A 135 2.47 2.95 9.02
C HIS A 135 2.16 1.45 9.00
N SER A 136 1.74 0.96 7.84
CA SER A 136 1.48 -0.45 7.57
C SER A 136 2.59 -1.01 6.66
N ASP A 137 3.37 -1.93 7.22
CA ASP A 137 4.51 -2.57 6.56
C ASP A 137 4.06 -3.73 5.66
N LEU A 138 3.39 -3.36 4.57
CA LEU A 138 2.95 -4.28 3.52
C LEU A 138 4.16 -5.01 2.90
N ASN A 139 5.31 -4.35 2.81
CA ASN A 139 6.56 -4.94 2.35
C ASN A 139 6.96 -6.16 3.17
N LYS A 140 7.08 -5.99 4.48
CA LYS A 140 7.39 -7.07 5.42
C LYS A 140 6.34 -8.18 5.36
N SER A 141 5.06 -7.83 5.31
CA SER A 141 3.98 -8.82 5.26
C SER A 141 4.12 -9.77 4.06
N ILE A 142 4.31 -9.22 2.86
CA ILE A 142 4.42 -10.04 1.64
C ILE A 142 5.77 -10.77 1.57
N MET A 143 6.88 -10.15 2.01
CA MET A 143 8.18 -10.82 2.08
C MET A 143 8.14 -12.05 2.99
N GLU A 144 7.59 -11.93 4.19
CA GLU A 144 7.51 -13.06 5.13
C GLU A 144 6.70 -14.24 4.57
N ILE A 145 5.63 -13.97 3.80
CA ILE A 145 4.83 -15.03 3.16
C ILE A 145 5.60 -15.64 1.99
N SER A 146 6.30 -14.84 1.17
CA SER A 146 7.13 -15.33 0.06
C SER A 146 8.30 -16.21 0.55
N GLU A 147 8.93 -15.83 1.66
CA GLU A 147 10.04 -16.57 2.25
C GLU A 147 9.57 -17.88 2.90
N ASN A 148 8.44 -17.85 3.62
CA ASN A 148 7.92 -18.97 4.40
C ASN A 148 6.45 -19.32 4.09
N PRO A 149 6.10 -19.67 2.84
CA PRO A 149 4.71 -19.77 2.40
C PRO A 149 3.90 -20.83 3.16
N HIS A 150 4.51 -21.96 3.49
CA HIS A 150 3.86 -23.05 4.22
C HIS A 150 3.36 -22.64 5.62
N LYS A 151 4.05 -21.70 6.30
CA LYS A 151 3.62 -21.15 7.59
C LYS A 151 2.24 -20.48 7.50
N TYR A 152 1.88 -20.02 6.30
CA TYR A 152 0.65 -19.29 6.02
C TYR A 152 -0.40 -20.13 5.26
N GLY A 153 -0.13 -21.42 5.05
CA GLY A 153 -0.97 -22.30 4.22
C GLY A 153 -0.87 -22.01 2.72
N ILE A 154 0.19 -21.33 2.29
CA ILE A 154 0.48 -21.07 0.88
C ILE A 154 1.38 -22.18 0.35
N VAL A 155 1.02 -22.72 -0.81
CA VAL A 155 1.74 -23.78 -1.53
C VAL A 155 2.52 -23.19 -2.71
N GLU A 156 1.92 -22.28 -3.47
CA GLU A 156 2.55 -21.61 -4.60
C GLU A 156 2.71 -20.11 -4.30
N ALA A 157 3.96 -19.64 -4.28
CA ALA A 157 4.31 -18.28 -3.86
C ALA A 157 4.98 -17.45 -4.98
N SER A 158 5.20 -18.03 -6.15
CA SER A 158 5.91 -17.39 -7.25
C SER A 158 5.05 -17.27 -8.51
N LYS A 159 4.24 -18.29 -8.82
CA LYS A 159 3.34 -18.28 -9.97
C LYS A 159 1.97 -17.70 -9.61
N PRO A 160 1.30 -17.00 -10.53
CA PRO A 160 -0.05 -16.52 -10.31
C PRO A 160 -1.05 -17.67 -10.46
N CYS A 161 -2.17 -17.59 -9.74
CA CYS A 161 -3.30 -18.52 -9.92
C CYS A 161 -4.01 -18.31 -11.28
N CYS A 162 -3.99 -17.08 -11.80
CA CYS A 162 -4.58 -16.65 -13.06
C CYS A 162 -3.47 -16.18 -13.99
N LEU A 163 -3.23 -16.90 -15.08
CA LEU A 163 -2.17 -16.58 -16.05
C LEU A 163 -2.56 -15.49 -17.07
N GLY A 164 -3.66 -14.77 -16.84
CA GLY A 164 -3.98 -13.56 -17.59
C GLY A 164 -4.75 -13.74 -18.89
N ASN A 165 -5.32 -14.92 -19.15
CA ASN A 165 -6.33 -15.02 -20.21
C ASN A 165 -7.61 -14.32 -19.74
N ILE A 166 -8.06 -13.29 -20.49
CA ILE A 166 -9.23 -12.43 -20.23
C ILE A 166 -10.51 -13.27 -19.96
N ASN A 167 -10.54 -14.51 -20.46
CA ASN A 167 -11.64 -15.44 -20.31
C ASN A 167 -11.62 -16.26 -19.01
N GLY A 168 -10.58 -16.15 -18.18
CA GLY A 168 -10.46 -16.92 -16.93
C GLY A 168 -10.26 -18.43 -17.12
N ASN A 169 -9.79 -18.87 -18.30
CA ASN A 169 -9.69 -20.30 -18.62
C ASN A 169 -8.48 -20.99 -17.96
N ASP A 170 -7.44 -20.24 -17.59
CA ASP A 170 -6.24 -20.78 -16.93
C ASP A 170 -6.20 -20.35 -15.46
N LEU A 171 -7.17 -20.87 -14.70
CA LEU A 171 -7.26 -20.68 -13.26
C LEU A 171 -6.73 -21.90 -12.51
N CYS A 172 -6.02 -21.65 -11.42
CA CYS A 172 -5.63 -22.69 -10.49
C CYS A 172 -6.85 -23.30 -9.77
N ALA A 173 -6.76 -24.57 -9.37
CA ALA A 173 -7.87 -25.27 -8.71
C ALA A 173 -8.23 -24.69 -7.32
N ASN A 174 -7.25 -24.15 -6.60
CA ASN A 174 -7.45 -23.59 -5.27
C ASN A 174 -6.66 -22.30 -5.05
N ARG A 175 -7.30 -21.15 -5.26
CA ARG A 175 -6.67 -19.83 -5.04
C ARG A 175 -6.23 -19.57 -3.60
N ASN A 176 -6.77 -20.30 -2.61
CA ASN A 176 -6.41 -20.09 -1.20
C ASN A 176 -5.01 -20.63 -0.86
N THR A 177 -4.40 -21.42 -1.75
CA THR A 177 -3.03 -21.91 -1.58
C THR A 177 -2.01 -21.11 -2.39
N TYR A 178 -2.42 -19.98 -3.00
CA TYR A 178 -1.56 -19.14 -3.83
C TYR A 178 -1.29 -17.79 -3.16
N LEU A 179 -0.04 -17.31 -3.26
CA LEU A 179 0.30 -15.94 -2.84
C LEU A 179 -0.37 -14.92 -3.77
N PHE A 180 -0.29 -15.15 -5.08
CA PHE A 180 -0.74 -14.23 -6.10
C PHE A 180 -1.94 -14.77 -6.88
N PHE A 181 -2.94 -13.93 -7.10
CA PHE A 181 -4.03 -14.23 -8.01
C PHE A 181 -3.56 -14.00 -9.45
N ASP A 182 -3.15 -12.79 -9.76
CA ASP A 182 -2.46 -12.35 -10.98
C ASP A 182 -1.12 -11.70 -10.56
N ASP A 183 -0.83 -10.44 -10.88
CA ASP A 183 0.28 -9.71 -10.25
C ASP A 183 -0.08 -9.19 -8.83
N HIS A 184 -1.35 -9.31 -8.43
CA HIS A 184 -1.88 -8.91 -7.14
C HIS A 184 -2.03 -10.10 -6.18
N PRO A 185 -2.00 -9.86 -4.86
CA PRO A 185 -2.21 -10.91 -3.87
C PRO A 185 -3.60 -11.54 -3.95
N THR A 186 -3.71 -12.83 -3.61
CA THR A 186 -5.01 -13.49 -3.48
C THR A 186 -5.84 -12.91 -2.33
N GLU A 187 -7.14 -13.16 -2.35
CA GLU A 187 -8.05 -12.88 -1.22
C GLU A 187 -7.47 -13.42 0.11
N ARG A 188 -6.96 -14.66 0.10
CA ARG A 188 -6.36 -15.30 1.27
C ARG A 188 -5.19 -14.49 1.82
N VAL A 189 -4.31 -13.97 0.96
CA VAL A 189 -3.17 -13.15 1.39
C VAL A 189 -3.62 -11.81 1.93
N ASN A 190 -4.65 -11.19 1.32
CA ASN A 190 -5.24 -9.96 1.85
C ASN A 190 -5.86 -10.17 3.24
N GLN A 191 -6.51 -11.32 3.50
CA GLN A 191 -7.00 -11.68 4.83
C GLN A 191 -5.86 -11.85 5.86
N ILE A 192 -4.76 -12.52 5.46
CA ILE A 192 -3.57 -12.67 6.32
C ILE A 192 -2.98 -11.30 6.64
N TYR A 193 -2.80 -10.43 5.65
CA TYR A 193 -2.34 -9.06 5.84
C TYR A 193 -3.23 -8.30 6.82
N ALA A 194 -4.55 -8.33 6.62
CA ALA A 194 -5.51 -7.65 7.49
C ALA A 194 -5.43 -8.15 8.94
N LYS A 195 -5.34 -9.48 9.15
CA LYS A 195 -5.13 -10.07 10.49
C LYS A 195 -3.82 -9.58 11.12
N LYS A 196 -2.71 -9.61 10.37
CA LYS A 196 -1.39 -9.17 10.86
C LYS A 196 -1.38 -7.69 11.27
N CYS A 197 -2.12 -6.85 10.56
CA CYS A 197 -2.20 -5.43 10.85
C CYS A 197 -3.15 -5.12 12.02
N PHE A 198 -4.40 -5.59 11.93
CA PHE A 198 -5.49 -5.12 12.78
C PHE A 198 -5.77 -6.00 14.00
N ILE A 199 -5.28 -7.24 14.02
CA ILE A 199 -5.48 -8.18 15.14
C ILE A 199 -4.15 -8.44 15.84
N ASP A 200 -3.12 -8.88 15.10
CA ASP A 200 -1.85 -9.29 15.70
C ASP A 200 -0.91 -8.08 15.96
N HIS A 201 -1.19 -6.94 15.33
CA HIS A 201 -0.37 -5.71 15.39
C HIS A 201 1.11 -5.94 15.05
N ALA A 202 1.40 -6.87 14.14
CA ALA A 202 2.76 -7.29 13.80
C ALA A 202 3.41 -6.42 12.71
N ILE A 203 2.60 -5.71 11.92
CA ILE A 203 3.05 -4.93 10.75
C ILE A 203 2.52 -3.49 10.74
N CYS A 204 1.68 -3.10 11.72
CA CYS A 204 1.06 -1.78 11.78
C CYS A 204 1.47 -1.03 13.05
N THR A 205 2.04 0.17 12.87
CA THR A 205 2.61 0.97 13.97
C THR A 205 2.22 2.45 13.81
N PRO A 206 1.74 3.13 14.88
CA PRO A 206 1.43 2.59 16.20
C PRO A 206 0.25 1.61 16.16
N ARG A 207 0.04 0.84 17.25
CA ARG A 207 -1.07 -0.10 17.33
C ARG A 207 -2.39 0.66 17.24
N ILE A 208 -3.20 0.35 16.22
CA ILE A 208 -4.55 0.89 16.09
C ILE A 208 -5.52 -0.02 16.84
N ASN A 209 -6.28 0.53 17.77
CA ASN A 209 -7.55 -0.08 18.11
C ASN A 209 -8.60 0.46 17.12
N ILE A 210 -8.86 -0.24 16.01
CA ILE A 210 -9.81 0.22 15.00
C ILE A 210 -11.21 0.50 15.60
N ARG A 211 -11.59 -0.21 16.68
CA ARG A 211 -12.86 0.02 17.40
C ARG A 211 -12.90 1.32 18.20
N ARG A 212 -11.78 2.04 18.33
CA ARG A 212 -11.70 3.40 18.89
C ARG A 212 -11.49 4.47 17.82
N PHE A 213 -11.33 4.07 16.56
CA PHE A 213 -11.14 4.98 15.42
C PHE A 213 -12.40 5.13 14.55
N LEU A 214 -13.36 4.19 14.67
CA LEU A 214 -14.74 4.26 14.18
C LEU A 214 -15.67 4.54 15.35
#